data_AF-A0A9R1RXD4-F1
#
_entry.id   AF-A0A9R1RXD4-F1
#
_cell.length_a   1.000
_cell.length_b   1.000
_cell.length_c   1.000
_cell.angle_alpha   90.00
_cell.angle_beta   90.00
_cell.angle_gamma   90.00
#
_symmetry.space_group_name_H-M   'P 1'
#
loop_
_entity.id
_entity.type
_entity.pdbx_description
1 polymer ?
#
loop_
_entity_poly.entity_id
_entity_poly.type
_entity_poly.pdbx_seq_one_letter_code
_entity_poly.pdbx_strand_id
1 'polypeptide(L)'
;MGRKFFVGGNWKCNGTVEQVESIVNTLNAGQIASTDVVEVVVSPPYVFLPTVKAKLRPEIQVAAQNCWVKKGGAFTGEVSAEMLVNLGVPWVILGHSERRSLMGESSDLLERRLHMHSLRA
;
A
#
# COMPACT_ATOMS: atom_id res chain seq x y z
N MET A 1 24.64 -9.72 3.65
CA MET A 1 23.69 -9.04 4.54
C MET A 1 22.51 -9.96 4.78
N GLY A 2 22.02 -10.03 6.03
CA GLY A 2 20.77 -10.72 6.33
C GLY A 2 19.55 -9.97 5.79
N ARG A 3 18.42 -10.65 5.67
CA ARG A 3 17.14 -10.00 5.32
C ARG A 3 16.75 -9.03 6.45
N LYS A 4 16.41 -7.78 6.08
CA LYS A 4 15.82 -6.83 7.03
C LYS A 4 14.44 -7.33 7.45
N PHE A 5 14.09 -7.18 8.72
CA PHE A 5 12.76 -7.56 9.19
C PHE A 5 11.72 -6.61 8.57
N PHE A 6 10.59 -7.16 8.10
CA PHE A 6 9.57 -6.39 7.40
C PHE A 6 8.21 -6.64 8.03
N VAL A 7 7.50 -5.57 8.39
CA VAL A 7 6.17 -5.63 9.00
C VAL A 7 5.19 -4.82 8.16
N GLY A 8 4.19 -5.51 7.60
CA GLY A 8 3.13 -4.92 6.80
C GLY A 8 1.78 -4.93 7.53
N GLY A 9 1.11 -3.79 7.58
CA GLY A 9 -0.25 -3.65 8.11
C GLY A 9 -1.28 -3.41 7.01
N ASN A 10 -1.97 -4.46 6.55
CA ASN A 10 -3.06 -4.33 5.58
C ASN A 10 -4.39 -4.00 6.27
N TRP A 11 -4.93 -2.80 6.08
CA TRP A 11 -6.19 -2.38 6.70
C TRP A 11 -7.43 -2.93 5.99
N LYS A 12 -7.26 -3.49 4.78
CA LYS A 12 -8.34 -3.99 3.92
C LYS A 12 -9.41 -2.91 3.70
N CYS A 13 -10.66 -3.30 3.47
CA CYS A 13 -11.78 -2.40 3.26
C CYS A 13 -12.35 -1.85 4.58
N ASN A 14 -11.53 -1.20 5.41
CA ASN A 14 -11.94 -0.63 6.70
C ASN A 14 -11.44 0.81 6.89
N GLY A 15 -12.20 1.58 7.67
CA GLY A 15 -11.84 2.91 8.15
C GLY A 15 -12.92 3.96 7.91
N THR A 16 -13.17 4.78 8.92
CA THR A 16 -13.76 6.13 8.79
C THR A 16 -12.65 7.18 8.98
N VAL A 17 -12.96 8.46 8.74
CA VAL A 17 -11.99 9.55 8.95
C VAL A 17 -11.46 9.53 10.39
N GLU A 18 -12.34 9.42 11.38
CA GLU A 18 -12.00 9.43 12.81
C GLU A 18 -11.16 8.20 13.20
N GLN A 19 -11.51 7.02 12.67
CA GLN A 19 -10.75 5.79 12.92
C GLN A 19 -9.35 5.89 12.34
N VAL A 20 -9.22 6.37 11.10
CA VAL A 20 -7.92 6.53 10.44
C VAL A 20 -7.04 7.54 11.18
N GLU A 21 -7.61 8.66 11.63
CA GLU A 21 -6.88 9.63 12.45
C GLU A 21 -6.41 9.03 13.78
N SER A 22 -7.29 8.28 14.46
CA SER A 22 -6.92 7.57 15.69
C SER A 22 -5.77 6.58 15.46
N ILE A 23 -5.86 5.74 14.42
CA ILE A 23 -4.81 4.78 14.06
C ILE A 23 -3.48 5.49 13.78
N VAL A 24 -3.50 6.55 12.97
CA VAL A 24 -2.28 7.31 12.63
C VAL A 24 -1.68 7.94 13.88
N ASN A 25 -2.48 8.51 14.77
CA ASN A 25 -2.00 9.07 16.03
C ASN A 25 -1.34 8.01 16.93
N THR A 26 -1.95 6.83 17.04
CA THR A 26 -1.36 5.69 17.78
C THR A 26 -0.03 5.26 17.18
N LEU A 27 0.05 5.13 15.84
CA LEU A 27 1.29 4.76 15.15
C LEU A 27 2.39 5.82 15.32
N ASN A 28 2.02 7.10 15.29
CA ASN A 28 2.96 8.20 15.49
C ASN A 28 3.53 8.25 16.92
N ALA A 29 2.69 7.97 17.93
CA ALA A 29 3.10 7.93 19.33
C ALA A 29 3.89 6.66 19.71
N GLY A 30 3.80 5.60 18.91
CA GLY A 30 4.47 4.33 19.17
C GLY A 30 5.99 4.43 19.08
N GLN A 31 6.69 3.61 19.86
CA GLN A 31 8.13 3.39 19.71
C GLN A 31 8.38 2.29 18.67
N ILE A 32 9.27 2.56 17.72
CA ILE A 32 9.64 1.64 16.65
C ILE A 32 11.16 1.46 16.72
N ALA A 33 11.64 0.24 16.49
CA ALA A 33 13.07 -0.01 16.33
C ALA A 33 13.63 0.80 15.15
N SER A 34 14.96 1.00 15.10
CA SER A 34 15.61 1.71 14.00
C SER A 34 15.20 1.15 12.64
N THR A 35 15.10 2.01 11.63
CA THR A 35 14.84 1.64 10.24
C THR A 35 15.93 0.74 9.65
N ASP A 36 17.10 0.63 10.28
CA ASP A 36 18.14 -0.35 9.95
C ASP A 36 17.76 -1.78 10.36
N VAL A 37 16.89 -1.92 11.36
CA VAL A 37 16.45 -3.21 11.92
C VAL A 37 15.13 -3.66 11.29
N VAL A 38 14.16 -2.74 11.16
CA VAL A 38 12.81 -3.05 10.67
C VAL A 38 12.34 -2.05 9.63
N GLU A 39 11.69 -2.55 8.59
CA GLU A 39 10.92 -1.77 7.63
C GLU A 39 9.42 -1.94 7.93
N VAL A 40 8.71 -0.84 8.15
CA VAL A 40 7.30 -0.84 8.52
C VAL A 40 6.48 -0.18 7.41
N VAL A 41 5.44 -0.88 6.95
CA VAL A 41 4.57 -0.42 5.87
C VAL A 41 3.11 -0.58 6.28
N VAL A 42 2.27 0.44 6.07
CA VAL A 42 0.81 0.36 6.28
C VAL A 42 0.06 0.57 4.98
N SER A 43 -1.05 -0.15 4.81
CA SER A 43 -1.85 -0.11 3.58
C SER A 43 -3.31 0.25 3.84
N PRO A 44 -3.65 1.55 3.84
CA PRO A 44 -5.03 2.02 3.97
C PRO A 44 -5.82 1.85 2.64
N PRO A 45 -7.17 1.91 2.69
CA PRO A 45 -7.98 2.10 1.48
C PRO A 45 -7.54 3.34 0.67
N TYR A 46 -7.74 3.31 -0.65
CA TYR A 46 -7.30 4.37 -1.57
C TYR A 46 -7.70 5.79 -1.13
N VAL A 47 -8.95 5.94 -0.66
CA VAL A 47 -9.53 7.23 -0.25
C VAL A 47 -8.81 7.86 0.95
N PHE A 48 -8.06 7.07 1.71
CA PHE A 48 -7.28 7.54 2.86
C PHE A 48 -5.78 7.67 2.58
N LEU A 49 -5.28 7.26 1.39
CA LEU A 49 -3.86 7.36 1.04
C LEU A 49 -3.30 8.78 1.22
N PRO A 50 -3.95 9.86 0.73
CA PRO A 50 -3.41 11.21 0.88
C PRO A 50 -3.30 11.63 2.34
N THR A 51 -4.35 11.39 3.13
CA THR A 51 -4.42 11.78 4.54
C THR A 51 -3.41 11.01 5.39
N VAL A 52 -3.32 9.68 5.20
CA VAL A 52 -2.37 8.84 5.93
C VAL A 52 -0.94 9.24 5.55
N LYS A 53 -0.64 9.41 4.27
CA LYS A 53 0.71 9.82 3.83
C LYS A 53 1.11 11.19 4.38
N ALA A 54 0.19 12.14 4.50
CA ALA A 54 0.49 13.47 5.01
C ALA A 54 0.73 13.52 6.53
N LYS A 55 0.09 12.62 7.29
CA LYS A 55 0.10 12.66 8.76
C LYS A 55 1.03 11.63 9.41
N LEU A 56 1.40 10.57 8.70
CA LEU A 56 2.20 9.48 9.25
C LEU A 56 3.69 9.85 9.32
N ARG A 57 4.34 9.47 10.41
CA ARG A 57 5.78 9.68 10.63
C ARG A 57 6.65 9.03 9.53
N PRO A 58 7.80 9.62 9.16
CA PRO A 58 8.58 9.22 7.98
C PRO A 58 9.19 7.82 8.06
N GLU A 59 9.32 7.24 9.25
CA GLU A 59 9.84 5.89 9.46
C GLU A 59 8.84 4.80 9.04
N ILE A 60 7.56 5.14 8.87
CA ILE A 60 6.51 4.23 8.42
C ILE A 60 6.10 4.59 7.00
N GLN A 61 6.23 3.64 6.07
CA GLN A 61 5.88 3.86 4.68
C GLN A 61 4.43 3.48 4.40
N VAL A 62 3.89 4.02 3.30
CA VAL A 62 2.49 3.81 2.90
C VAL A 62 2.44 2.95 1.64
N ALA A 63 1.51 2.00 1.61
CA ALA A 63 1.23 1.13 0.46
C ALA A 63 -0.20 1.29 -0.03
N ALA A 64 -0.42 1.21 -1.33
CA ALA A 64 -1.75 0.94 -1.86
C ALA A 64 -2.12 -0.55 -1.70
N GLN A 65 -3.41 -0.86 -1.61
CA GLN A 65 -3.88 -2.25 -1.46
C GLN A 65 -3.96 -3.02 -2.80
N ASN A 66 -3.83 -2.30 -3.93
CA ASN A 66 -3.87 -2.83 -5.29
C ASN A 66 -3.38 -1.72 -6.27
N CYS A 67 -3.12 -2.06 -7.53
CA CYS A 67 -3.07 -1.09 -8.63
C CYS A 67 -3.47 -1.71 -9.97
N TRP A 68 -3.68 -0.86 -10.97
CA TRP A 68 -3.97 -1.27 -12.34
C TRP A 68 -2.77 -1.95 -13.00
N VAL A 69 -3.02 -2.81 -13.99
CA VAL A 69 -2.02 -3.63 -14.68
C VAL A 69 -1.28 -2.91 -15.83
N LYS A 70 -1.79 -1.77 -16.28
CA LYS A 70 -1.24 -1.03 -17.43
C LYS A 70 -1.07 0.44 -17.07
N LYS A 71 -0.52 1.20 -18.03
CA LYS A 71 -0.64 2.66 -18.03
C LYS A 71 -2.11 3.08 -17.88
N GLY A 72 -2.34 4.20 -17.20
CA GLY A 72 -3.63 4.85 -17.08
C GLY A 72 -4.27 5.17 -18.43
N GLY A 73 -5.59 5.27 -18.43
CA GLY A 73 -6.40 5.42 -19.63
C GLY A 73 -7.88 5.19 -19.33
N ALA A 74 -8.63 4.66 -20.30
CA ALA A 74 -10.07 4.40 -20.18
C ALA A 74 -10.38 3.16 -19.31
N PHE A 75 -10.07 3.25 -18.01
CA PHE A 75 -10.25 2.18 -17.02
C PHE A 75 -10.97 2.75 -15.78
N THR A 76 -12.27 3.01 -15.91
CA THR A 76 -13.09 3.61 -14.86
C THR A 76 -12.99 2.82 -13.55
N GLY A 77 -12.67 3.50 -12.46
CA GLY A 77 -12.57 2.91 -11.12
C GLY A 77 -11.18 2.36 -10.74
N GLU A 78 -10.26 2.24 -11.71
CA GLU A 78 -8.91 1.73 -11.45
C GLU A 78 -7.92 2.84 -11.08
N VAL A 79 -6.91 2.48 -10.28
CA VAL A 79 -5.82 3.37 -9.87
C VAL A 79 -4.51 2.85 -10.45
N SER A 80 -3.87 3.62 -11.33
CA SER A 80 -2.62 3.19 -11.97
C SER A 80 -1.39 3.38 -11.09
N ALA A 81 -0.33 2.62 -11.39
CA ALA A 81 0.93 2.72 -10.65
C ALA A 81 1.55 4.12 -10.75
N GLU A 82 1.47 4.79 -11.90
CA GLU A 82 1.98 6.16 -12.03
C GLU A 82 1.19 7.19 -11.22
N MET A 83 -0.10 6.96 -10.95
CA MET A 83 -0.86 7.79 -10.01
C MET A 83 -0.33 7.62 -8.58
N LEU A 84 -0.03 6.38 -8.17
CA LEU A 84 0.55 6.10 -6.84
C LEU A 84 1.95 6.71 -6.70
N VAL A 85 2.80 6.60 -7.72
CA VAL A 85 4.11 7.24 -7.77
C VAL A 85 3.98 8.76 -7.66
N ASN A 86 3.05 9.36 -8.40
CA ASN A 86 2.80 10.80 -8.35
C ASN A 86 2.33 11.26 -6.95
N LEU A 87 1.51 10.45 -6.28
CA LEU A 87 1.08 10.67 -4.90
C LEU A 87 2.20 10.35 -3.88
N GLY A 88 3.36 9.86 -4.33
CA GLY A 88 4.49 9.47 -3.49
C GLY A 88 4.24 8.24 -2.63
N VAL A 89 3.38 7.32 -3.06
CA VAL A 89 3.10 6.04 -2.39
C VAL A 89 4.08 4.98 -2.93
N PRO A 90 5.11 4.57 -2.16
CA PRO A 90 6.20 3.75 -2.69
C PRO A 90 5.92 2.25 -2.79
N TRP A 91 4.85 1.76 -2.14
CA TRP A 91 4.51 0.34 -2.06
C TRP A 91 3.12 0.03 -2.60
N VAL A 92 2.92 -1.21 -3.04
CA VAL A 92 1.61 -1.73 -3.41
C VAL A 92 1.49 -3.22 -3.07
N ILE A 93 0.41 -3.60 -2.40
CA ILE A 93 0.04 -5.01 -2.23
C ILE A 93 -0.56 -5.51 -3.55
N LEU A 94 -0.06 -6.62 -4.07
CA LEU A 94 -0.57 -7.26 -5.28
C LEU A 94 -0.86 -8.75 -5.03
N GLY A 95 -1.91 -9.27 -5.67
CA GLY A 95 -2.24 -10.69 -5.58
C GLY A 95 -2.75 -11.14 -4.21
N HIS A 96 -3.31 -10.24 -3.40
CA HIS A 96 -3.91 -10.57 -2.11
C HIS A 96 -4.99 -11.66 -2.26
N SER A 97 -5.10 -12.56 -1.28
CA SER A 97 -6.00 -13.73 -1.36
C SER A 97 -7.45 -13.35 -1.60
N GLU A 98 -7.95 -12.27 -0.98
CA GLU A 98 -9.31 -11.75 -1.23
C GLU A 98 -9.51 -11.33 -2.69
N ARG A 99 -8.49 -10.78 -3.36
CA ARG A 99 -8.59 -10.41 -4.77
C ARG A 99 -8.61 -11.63 -5.68
N ARG A 100 -7.80 -12.64 -5.36
CA ARG A 100 -7.78 -13.90 -6.12
C ARG A 100 -9.09 -14.66 -5.98
N SER A 101 -9.55 -14.85 -4.74
CA SER A 101 -10.70 -15.69 -4.44
C SER A 101 -12.04 -15.00 -4.69
N LEU A 102 -12.16 -13.69 -4.42
CA LEU A 102 -13.44 -12.97 -4.51
C LEU A 102 -13.57 -12.15 -5.80
N MET A 103 -12.45 -11.61 -6.30
CA MET A 103 -12.44 -10.75 -7.50
C MET A 103 -11.91 -11.47 -8.76
N GLY A 104 -11.57 -12.76 -8.65
CA GLY A 104 -11.13 -13.58 -9.79
C GLY A 104 -9.78 -13.16 -10.38
N GLU A 105 -8.89 -12.54 -9.59
CA GLU A 105 -7.57 -12.13 -10.08
C GLU A 105 -6.69 -13.36 -10.41
N SER A 106 -6.39 -13.54 -11.70
CA SER A 106 -5.55 -14.64 -12.19
C SER A 106 -4.06 -14.40 -11.92
N SER A 107 -3.29 -15.49 -11.88
CA SER A 107 -1.82 -15.41 -11.76
C SER A 107 -1.19 -14.66 -12.95
N ASP A 108 -1.71 -14.85 -14.16
CA ASP A 108 -1.26 -14.12 -15.36
C ASP A 108 -1.46 -12.60 -15.22
N LEU A 109 -2.58 -12.17 -14.61
CA LEU A 109 -2.82 -10.74 -14.37
C LEU A 109 -1.85 -10.17 -13.34
N LEU A 110 -1.56 -10.93 -12.29
CA LEU A 110 -0.56 -10.55 -11.29
C LEU A 110 0.84 -10.43 -11.91
N GLU A 111 1.25 -11.42 -12.70
CA GLU A 111 2.56 -11.42 -13.34
C GLU A 111 2.74 -10.18 -14.22
N ARG A 112 1.70 -9.82 -15.00
CA ARG A 112 1.70 -8.59 -15.80
C ARG A 112 1.87 -7.33 -14.95
N ARG A 113 1.25 -7.25 -13.77
CA ARG A 113 1.41 -6.11 -12.85
C ARG A 113 2.83 -6.00 -12.33
N LEU A 114 3.43 -7.12 -11.92
CA LEU A 114 4.81 -7.17 -11.43
C LEU A 114 5.82 -6.80 -12.52
N HIS A 115 5.59 -7.23 -13.76
CA HIS A 115 6.51 -6.96 -14.87
C HIS A 115 6.44 -5.51 -15.37
N MET A 116 5.25 -4.90 -15.33
CA MET A 116 5.02 -3.54 -15.84
C MET A 116 5.44 -2.43 -14.87
N HIS A 117 5.52 -2.72 -13.57
CA HIS A 117 5.67 -1.70 -12.55
C HIS A 117 6.88 -1.97 -11.67
N SER A 118 7.91 -1.13 -11.78
CA SER A 118 9.12 -1.17 -10.94
C SER A 118 8.89 -0.60 -9.53
N LEU A 119 7.70 -0.79 -8.97
CA LEU A 119 7.42 -0.46 -7.58
C LEU A 119 7.97 -1.57 -6.69
N ARG A 120 8.39 -1.23 -5.46
CA ARG A 120 8.70 -2.25 -4.47
C ARG A 120 7.37 -2.93 -4.12
N ALA A 121 7.26 -4.21 -4.48
CA ALA A 121 6.12 -5.07 -4.17
C ALA A 121 6.45 -5.91 -2.94
#